data_AF-A0A5E3WSF8-F1
#
_entry.id   AF-A0A5E3WSF8-F1
#
_cell.length_a   1.000
_cell.length_b   1.000
_cell.length_c   1.000
_cell.angle_alpha   90.00
_cell.angle_beta   90.00
_cell.angle_gamma   90.00
#
_symmetry.space_group_name_H-M   'P 1'
#
loop_
_entity.id
_entity.type
_entity.pdbx_description
1 polymer ?
#
loop_
_entity_poly.entity_id
_entity_poly.type
_entity_poly.pdbx_seq_one_letter_code
_entity_poly.pdbx_strand_id
1 'polypeptide(L)'
;MSSFAKALSPALREVRILMSQTGTASAGARQFVQSTYPTLKQHNPDLPVLIREATGTPARAFARFEKGVEKHVELENLSAEDVGAKLTQLLH
;
A
#
# COMPACT_ATOMS: atom_id res chain seq x y z
N MET A 1 -7.95 -7.21 -12.85
CA MET A 1 -6.63 -7.60 -13.39
C MET A 1 -5.56 -6.97 -12.51
N SER A 2 -4.78 -7.78 -11.78
CA SER A 2 -3.87 -7.31 -10.73
C SER A 2 -2.76 -6.43 -11.30
N SER A 3 -2.86 -5.11 -11.09
CA SER A 3 -1.83 -4.15 -11.53
C SER A 3 -0.50 -4.35 -10.79
N PHE A 4 -0.52 -5.03 -9.64
CA PHE A 4 0.64 -5.28 -8.78
C PHE A 4 1.53 -6.45 -9.24
N ALA A 5 1.07 -7.23 -10.23
CA ALA A 5 1.85 -8.25 -10.90
C ALA A 5 2.74 -7.70 -12.04
N LYS A 6 2.63 -6.40 -12.33
CA LYS A 6 3.46 -5.71 -13.32
C LYS A 6 4.69 -5.09 -12.64
N ALA A 7 5.71 -4.83 -13.45
CA ALA A 7 6.87 -4.07 -13.01
C ALA A 7 6.42 -2.69 -12.50
N LEU A 8 6.70 -2.42 -11.22
CA LEU A 8 6.46 -1.12 -10.60
C LEU A 8 7.49 -0.10 -11.11
N SER A 9 7.26 1.18 -10.84
CA SER A 9 8.19 2.24 -11.23
C SER A 9 9.62 1.92 -10.74
N PRO A 10 10.65 1.96 -11.61
CA PRO A 10 12.03 1.67 -11.22
C PRO A 10 12.58 2.68 -10.21
N ALA A 11 11.93 3.85 -10.12
CA ALA A 11 12.26 4.88 -9.14
C ALA A 11 11.73 4.56 -7.74
N LEU A 12 10.87 3.56 -7.56
CA LEU A 12 10.30 3.21 -6.26
C LEU A 12 11.36 2.54 -5.38
N ARG A 13 11.50 3.02 -4.15
CA ARG A 13 12.49 2.54 -3.17
C ARG A 13 11.87 1.89 -1.95
N GLU A 14 10.67 2.30 -1.55
CA GLU A 14 9.99 1.77 -0.38
C GLU A 14 8.48 2.04 -0.46
N VAL A 15 7.67 1.11 0.03
CA VAL A 15 6.24 1.30 0.25
C VAL A 15 5.94 1.08 1.72
N ARG A 16 5.24 2.02 2.35
CA ARG A 16 4.74 1.88 3.73
C ARG A 16 3.23 1.92 3.73
N ILE A 17 2.61 0.97 4.42
CA ILE A 17 1.16 0.92 4.63
C ILE A 17 0.92 1.06 6.13
N LEU A 18 0.26 2.14 6.52
CA LEU A 18 -0.17 2.40 7.88
C LEU A 18 -1.65 2.06 7.99
N MET A 19 -2.00 1.25 8.97
CA MET A 19 -3.40 0.88 9.22
C MET A 19 -3.66 0.60 10.69
N SER A 20 -4.93 0.67 11.10
CA SER A 20 -5.37 0.24 12.42
C SER A 20 -5.78 -1.23 12.38
N GLN A 21 -5.53 -1.94 13.48
CA GLN A 21 -5.84 -3.37 13.60
C GLN A 21 -7.33 -3.63 13.77
N THR A 22 -8.02 -2.71 14.45
CA THR A 22 -9.41 -2.85 14.89
C THR A 22 -10.34 -1.79 14.30
N GLY A 23 -9.78 -0.70 13.75
CA GLY A 23 -10.58 0.41 13.22
C GLY A 23 -11.40 0.01 11.99
N THR A 24 -12.68 0.36 12.00
CA THR A 24 -13.60 0.17 10.86
C THR A 24 -13.13 0.94 9.63
N ALA A 25 -12.62 2.16 9.81
CA ALA A 25 -12.07 2.99 8.75
C ALA A 25 -10.87 2.36 8.01
N SER A 26 -10.20 1.39 8.63
CA SER A 26 -9.05 0.67 8.05
C SER A 26 -9.39 -0.74 7.57
N ALA A 27 -10.67 -1.12 7.52
CA ALA A 27 -11.11 -2.45 7.11
C ALA A 27 -10.67 -2.79 5.67
N GLY A 28 -10.82 -1.86 4.72
CA GLY A 28 -10.39 -2.07 3.33
C GLY A 28 -8.87 -2.24 3.19
N ALA A 29 -8.08 -1.48 3.95
CA ALA A 29 -6.62 -1.61 3.96
C ALA A 29 -6.16 -2.96 4.52
N ARG A 30 -6.80 -3.45 5.60
CA ARG A 30 -6.53 -4.78 6.16
C ARG A 30 -6.82 -5.90 5.16
N GLN A 31 -7.97 -5.83 4.49
CA GLN A 31 -8.35 -6.81 3.47
C GLN A 31 -7.38 -6.78 2.28
N PHE A 32 -6.97 -5.59 1.82
CA PHE A 32 -5.97 -5.43 0.78
C PHE A 32 -4.63 -6.09 1.15
N VAL A 33 -4.17 -5.90 2.38
CA VAL A 33 -2.93 -6.53 2.87
C VAL A 33 -3.07 -8.04 2.90
N GLN A 34 -4.22 -8.61 3.27
CA GLN A 34 -4.39 -10.06 3.29
C GLN A 34 -4.43 -10.69 1.90
N SER A 35 -5.10 -10.05 0.93
CA SER A 35 -5.28 -10.63 -0.40
C SER A 35 -4.16 -10.30 -1.38
N THR A 36 -3.67 -9.07 -1.36
CA THR A 36 -2.90 -8.50 -2.47
C THR A 36 -1.40 -8.39 -2.16
N TYR A 37 -1.04 -8.26 -0.88
CA TYR A 37 0.36 -8.21 -0.44
C TYR A 37 1.21 -9.41 -0.87
N PRO A 38 0.73 -10.68 -0.79
CA PRO A 38 1.53 -11.83 -1.21
C PRO A 38 1.94 -11.72 -2.69
N THR A 39 0.99 -11.37 -3.55
CA THR A 39 1.22 -11.14 -4.98
C THR A 39 2.20 -9.99 -5.22
N LEU A 40 2.04 -8.87 -4.52
CA LEU A 40 2.94 -7.72 -4.62
C LEU A 40 4.38 -8.11 -4.30
N LYS A 41 4.60 -8.86 -3.20
CA LYS A 41 5.93 -9.27 -2.75
C LYS A 41 6.54 -10.34 -3.65
N GLN A 42 5.73 -11.26 -4.18
CA GLN A 42 6.18 -12.30 -5.10
C GLN A 42 6.74 -11.71 -6.40
N HIS A 43 6.09 -10.67 -6.95
CA HIS A 43 6.55 -10.02 -8.18
C HIS A 43 7.64 -8.97 -7.97
N ASN A 44 7.79 -8.45 -6.73
CA ASN A 44 8.76 -7.41 -6.39
C ASN A 44 9.57 -7.82 -5.14
N PRO A 45 10.44 -8.84 -5.23
CA PRO A 45 11.17 -9.37 -4.08
C PRO A 45 12.11 -8.33 -3.45
N ASP A 46 12.73 -7.48 -4.27
CA ASP A 46 13.68 -6.46 -3.82
C ASP A 46 13.01 -5.21 -3.23
N LEU A 47 11.70 -5.05 -3.43
CA LEU A 47 10.97 -3.90 -2.90
C LEU A 47 10.69 -4.09 -1.40
N PRO A 48 11.14 -3.15 -0.56
CA PRO A 48 10.75 -3.10 0.84
C PRO A 48 9.28 -2.63 0.95
N VAL A 49 8.41 -3.54 1.37
CA VAL A 49 7.01 -3.24 1.69
C VAL A 49 6.83 -3.37 3.20
N LEU A 50 6.66 -2.23 3.87
CA LEU A 50 6.56 -2.13 5.32
C LEU A 50 5.09 -1.95 5.72
N ILE A 51 4.56 -2.95 6.40
CA ILE A 51 3.24 -2.86 7.03
C ILE A 51 3.46 -2.36 8.47
N ARG A 52 2.74 -1.31 8.83
CA ARG A 52 2.80 -0.66 10.15
C ARG A 52 1.40 -0.59 10.71
N GLU A 53 1.15 -1.46 11.68
CA GLU A 53 -0.13 -1.55 12.35
C GLU A 53 -0.05 -0.81 13.69
N ALA A 54 -1.00 0.09 13.93
CA ALA A 54 -1.09 0.82 15.19
C ALA A 54 -2.54 1.22 15.51
N THR A 55 -2.94 1.06 16.77
CA THR A 55 -4.29 1.37 17.23
C THR A 55 -4.58 2.86 17.07
N GLY A 56 -5.72 3.20 16.47
CA GLY A 56 -6.14 4.59 16.27
C GLY A 56 -5.38 5.34 15.16
N THR A 57 -4.52 4.66 14.40
CA THR A 57 -3.81 5.29 13.27
C THR A 57 -4.70 5.36 12.04
N PRO A 58 -4.74 6.51 11.34
CA PRO A 58 -5.48 6.65 10.10
C PRO A 58 -4.90 5.73 9.02
N ALA A 59 -5.78 5.14 8.20
CA ALA A 59 -5.34 4.28 7.11
C ALA A 59 -4.67 5.15 6.02
N ARG A 60 -3.37 4.93 5.79
CA ARG A 60 -2.58 5.72 4.83
C ARG A 60 -1.51 4.84 4.18
N ALA A 61 -1.14 5.16 2.95
CA ALA A 61 0.02 4.57 2.31
C ALA A 61 1.00 5.64 1.87
N PHE A 62 2.29 5.31 1.97
CA PHE A 62 3.41 6.13 1.53
C PHE A 62 4.24 5.36 0.53
N ALA A 63 4.69 6.04 -0.51
CA ALA A 63 5.64 5.54 -1.47
C ALA A 63 6.82 6.51 -1.50
N ARG A 64 8.01 5.97 -1.25
CA ARG A 64 9.27 6.70 -1.36
C ARG A 64 9.92 6.35 -2.67
N PHE A 65 10.26 7.38 -3.42
CA PHE A 65 10.96 7.31 -4.69
C PHE A 65 12.43 7.70 -4.53
N GLU A 66 13.18 7.62 -5.63
CA GLU A 66 14.51 8.17 -5.76
C GLU A 66 14.56 9.65 -5.37
N LYS A 67 15.78 10.11 -5.04
CA LYS A 67 16.06 11.50 -4.65
C LYS A 67 15.27 11.96 -3.41
N GLY A 68 14.78 11.01 -2.60
CA GLY A 68 14.07 11.30 -1.35
C GLY A 68 12.65 11.83 -1.53
N VAL A 69 12.07 11.72 -2.73
CA VAL A 69 10.69 12.15 -2.97
C VAL A 69 9.72 11.17 -2.33
N GLU A 70 8.83 11.67 -1.47
CA GLU A 70 7.83 10.86 -0.81
C GLU A 70 6.43 11.33 -1.20
N LYS A 71 5.57 10.39 -1.59
CA LYS A 71 4.16 10.63 -1.85
C LYS A 71 3.32 9.81 -0.89
N HIS A 72 2.15 10.33 -0.53
CA HIS A 72 1.22 9.63 0.34
C HIS A 72 -0.20 9.71 -0.21
N VAL A 73 -1.01 8.72 0.18
CA VAL A 73 -2.45 8.68 -0.11
C VAL A 73 -3.20 8.26 1.15
N GLU A 74 -4.37 8.83 1.32
CA GLU A 74 -5.31 8.47 2.38
C GLU A 74 -6.16 7.28 1.92
N LEU A 75 -6.33 6.32 2.81
CA LEU A 75 -7.02 5.05 2.57
C LEU A 75 -8.17 4.82 3.57
N GLU A 76 -8.60 5.87 4.27
CA GLU A 76 -9.67 5.78 5.26
C GLU A 76 -11.03 5.58 4.61
N ASN A 77 -11.83 4.66 5.18
CA ASN A 77 -13.20 4.33 4.77
C ASN A 77 -13.32 3.89 3.29
N LEU A 78 -12.21 3.48 2.67
CA LEU A 78 -12.20 2.95 1.32
C LEU A 78 -12.45 1.45 1.31
N SER A 79 -13.06 0.97 0.23
CA SER A 79 -13.18 -0.47 -0.04
C SER A 79 -11.81 -1.06 -0.41
N ALA A 80 -11.66 -2.39 -0.31
CA ALA A 80 -10.40 -3.05 -0.70
C ALA A 80 -10.04 -2.81 -2.18
N GLU A 81 -11.04 -2.68 -3.04
CA GLU A 81 -10.87 -2.39 -4.48
C GLU A 81 -10.36 -0.96 -4.70
N ASP A 82 -10.96 0.02 -4.02
CA ASP A 82 -10.54 1.43 -4.09
C ASP A 82 -9.14 1.64 -3.52
N VAL A 83 -8.79 0.94 -2.44
CA VAL A 83 -7.44 0.92 -1.88
C VAL A 83 -6.44 0.42 -2.91
N GLY A 84 -6.77 -0.68 -3.60
CA GLY A 84 -5.94 -1.21 -4.69
C GLY A 84 -5.77 -0.22 -5.84
N ALA A 85 -6.83 0.49 -6.22
CA ALA A 85 -6.76 1.51 -7.27
C ALA A 85 -5.87 2.70 -6.87
N LYS A 86 -6.04 3.23 -5.65
CA LYS A 86 -5.22 4.33 -5.10
C LYS A 86 -3.75 3.95 -4.96
N LEU A 87 -3.47 2.73 -4.48
CA LEU A 87 -2.11 2.22 -4.41
C LEU A 87 -1.50 2.04 -5.80
N THR A 88 -2.26 1.56 -6.78
CA THR A 88 -1.76 1.47 -8.16
C THR A 88 -1.39 2.85 -8.71
N GLN A 89 -2.22 3.88 -8.47
CA GLN A 89 -1.92 5.26 -8.86
C GLN A 89 -0.70 5.83 -8.13
N LEU A 90 -0.47 5.41 -6.88
CA LEU A 90 0.67 5.86 -6.11
C LEU A 90 1.99 5.23 -6.58
N LEU A 91 1.98 3.97 -7.04
CA LEU A 91 3.19 3.20 -7.34
C LEU A 91 3.63 3.26 -8.82
N HIS A 92 2.80 3.84 -9.69
CA HIS A 92 3.06 4.00 -11.12
C HIS A 92 3.56 5.41 -11.45
#